data_AF-A0AB35H992-F1
#
_entry.id   AF-A0AB35H992-F1
#
_cell.length_a   1.000
_cell.length_b   1.000
_cell.length_c   1.000
_cell.angle_alpha   90.00
_cell.angle_beta   90.00
_cell.angle_gamma   90.00
#
_symmetry.space_group_name_H-M   'P 1'
#
loop_
_entity.id
_entity.type
_entity.pdbx_description
1 polymer ?
#
loop_
_entity_poly.entity_id
_entity_poly.type
_entity_poly.pdbx_seq_one_letter_code
_entity_poly.pdbx_strand_id
1 'polypeptide(L)'
;MKKVLVTGILITTLCIAGCGGPVDNIKDATGLSKEQSQHVLTELQSVGVTEFGNVNKVSGQQGVYYIVDEKYGQTFFRIKNDKVSEIENSFSTVYKNGQKTDDISKVYISDQQKAAYQVAAKDAVSARLKAPSTAKFDIKQVIRYDNSVTVRGTVDAQNGFGAMVRGMFFVKIKADTGEVDSVSINNL
;
A
#
# COMPACT_ATOMS: atom_id res chain seq x y z
N MET A 1 -13.42 -20.24 44.00
CA MET A 1 -12.55 -19.19 43.42
C MET A 1 -11.46 -19.89 42.61
N LYS A 2 -11.64 -19.99 41.28
CA LYS A 2 -10.69 -20.67 40.38
C LYS A 2 -9.75 -19.62 39.81
N LYS A 3 -8.45 -19.74 40.09
CA LYS A 3 -7.39 -18.92 39.49
C LYS A 3 -7.16 -19.43 38.06
N VAL A 4 -7.43 -18.59 37.06
CA VAL A 4 -7.10 -18.87 35.65
C VAL A 4 -5.66 -18.41 35.45
N LEU A 5 -4.79 -19.38 35.14
CA LEU A 5 -3.41 -19.14 34.71
C LEU A 5 -3.47 -18.57 33.28
N VAL A 6 -2.95 -17.36 33.09
CA VAL A 6 -2.74 -16.78 31.77
C VAL A 6 -1.45 -17.38 31.21
N THR A 7 -1.59 -18.29 30.26
CA THR A 7 -0.46 -18.89 29.52
C THR A 7 0.10 -17.82 28.58
N GLY A 8 1.25 -17.24 28.95
CA GLY A 8 2.02 -16.37 28.07
C GLY A 8 2.55 -17.16 26.88
N ILE A 9 2.16 -16.74 25.66
CA ILE A 9 2.73 -17.25 24.42
C ILE A 9 4.15 -16.72 24.33
N LEU A 10 5.12 -17.62 24.57
CA LEU A 10 6.53 -17.38 24.34
C LEU A 10 6.75 -17.35 22.83
N ILE A 11 6.94 -16.16 22.25
CA ILE A 11 7.36 -16.01 20.85
C ILE A 11 8.83 -16.43 20.81
N THR A 12 9.07 -17.69 20.42
CA THR A 12 10.41 -18.20 20.13
C THR A 12 10.95 -17.49 18.89
N THR A 13 11.87 -16.55 19.10
CA THR A 13 12.64 -15.91 18.05
C THR A 13 13.50 -16.97 17.36
N LEU A 14 13.12 -17.33 16.14
CA LEU A 14 13.88 -18.21 15.27
C LEU A 14 15.12 -17.44 14.78
N CYS A 15 16.29 -17.72 15.36
CA CYS A 15 17.56 -17.19 14.90
C CYS A 15 17.94 -17.87 13.58
N ILE A 16 17.58 -17.26 12.45
CA ILE A 16 18.12 -17.67 11.14
C ILE A 16 19.53 -17.11 11.06
N ALA A 17 20.52 -18.00 11.10
CA ALA A 17 21.93 -17.66 11.00
C ALA A 17 22.28 -17.25 9.56
N GLY A 18 22.22 -15.94 9.30
CA GLY A 18 22.76 -15.29 8.10
C GLY A 18 22.60 -13.78 8.25
N CYS A 19 23.71 -13.04 8.37
CA CYS A 19 23.81 -11.57 8.33
C CYS A 19 22.68 -10.77 9.01
N GLY A 20 22.80 -10.50 10.32
CA GLY A 20 21.98 -9.49 11.03
C GLY A 20 20.49 -9.81 11.15
N GLY A 21 19.94 -9.84 12.37
CA GLY A 21 18.48 -9.95 12.52
C GLY A 21 17.75 -8.72 11.96
N PRO A 22 16.40 -8.73 11.87
CA PRO A 22 15.63 -7.58 11.40
C PRO A 22 15.97 -6.26 12.11
N VAL A 23 16.31 -6.34 13.41
CA VAL A 23 16.78 -5.19 14.20
C VAL A 23 18.11 -4.64 13.68
N ASP A 24 19.08 -5.50 13.37
CA ASP A 24 20.39 -5.08 12.85
C ASP A 24 20.22 -4.48 11.45
N ASN A 25 19.38 -5.05 10.60
CA ASN A 25 19.08 -4.51 9.27
C ASN A 25 18.45 -3.11 9.34
N ILE A 26 17.52 -2.89 10.28
CA ILE A 26 16.97 -1.56 10.57
C ILE A 26 18.08 -0.62 11.05
N LYS A 27 18.90 -1.05 12.01
CA LYS A 27 19.97 -0.25 12.59
C LYS A 27 20.95 0.23 11.52
N ASP A 28 21.43 -0.69 10.68
CA ASP A 28 22.45 -0.43 9.67
C ASP A 28 21.94 0.49 8.56
N ALA A 29 20.65 0.36 8.20
CA ALA A 29 20.03 1.26 7.23
C ALA A 29 19.71 2.63 7.83
N THR A 30 19.16 2.69 9.03
CA THR A 30 18.60 3.93 9.59
C THR A 30 19.62 4.78 10.35
N GLY A 31 20.68 4.16 10.90
CA GLY A 31 21.62 4.80 11.82
C GLY A 31 21.08 4.95 13.25
N LEU A 32 19.93 4.35 13.57
CA LEU A 32 19.35 4.36 14.90
C LEU A 32 20.16 3.51 15.89
N SER A 33 19.95 3.71 17.19
CA SER A 33 20.40 2.77 18.22
C SER A 33 19.71 1.41 18.08
N LYS A 34 20.23 0.38 18.75
CA LYS A 34 19.62 -0.95 18.76
C LYS A 34 18.23 -0.92 19.40
N GLU A 35 18.07 -0.14 20.47
CA GLU A 35 16.81 0.06 21.18
C GLU A 35 15.78 0.75 20.28
N GLN A 36 16.16 1.84 19.61
CA GLN A 36 15.29 2.52 18.64
C GLN A 36 14.92 1.60 17.47
N SER A 37 15.87 0.81 16.96
CA SER A 37 15.62 -0.16 15.88
C SER A 37 14.66 -1.27 16.30
N GLN A 38 14.73 -1.70 17.57
CA GLN A 38 13.76 -2.64 18.14
C GLN A 38 12.36 -2.03 18.21
N HIS A 39 12.24 -0.75 18.55
CA HIS A 39 10.95 -0.04 18.51
C HIS A 39 10.38 0.04 17.08
N VAL A 40 11.20 0.37 16.09
CA VAL A 40 10.79 0.37 14.67
C VAL A 40 10.27 -1.01 14.26
N LEU A 41 10.98 -2.09 14.63
CA LEU A 41 10.53 -3.45 14.35
C LEU A 41 9.16 -3.74 14.99
N THR A 42 8.96 -3.34 16.24
CA THR A 42 7.67 -3.49 16.93
C THR A 42 6.55 -2.71 16.23
N GLU A 43 6.83 -1.50 15.74
CA GLU A 43 5.85 -0.68 15.01
C GLU A 43 5.49 -1.31 13.65
N LEU A 44 6.47 -1.84 12.90
CA LEU A 44 6.25 -2.61 11.67
C LEU A 44 5.40 -3.87 11.92
N GLN A 45 5.75 -4.64 12.96
CA GLN A 45 4.99 -5.82 13.37
C GLN A 45 3.57 -5.47 13.80
N SER A 46 3.37 -4.31 14.43
CA SER A 46 2.05 -3.88 14.87
C SER A 46 1.06 -3.71 13.71
N VAL A 47 1.54 -3.37 12.50
CA VAL A 47 0.71 -3.22 11.29
C VAL A 47 0.69 -4.48 10.42
N GLY A 48 1.29 -5.57 10.91
CA GLY A 48 1.27 -6.89 10.28
C GLY A 48 2.48 -7.24 9.41
N VAL A 49 3.54 -6.41 9.37
CA VAL A 49 4.79 -6.73 8.67
C VAL A 49 5.65 -7.61 9.57
N THR A 50 5.84 -8.88 9.20
CA THR A 50 6.53 -9.85 10.06
C THR A 50 7.74 -10.50 9.42
N GLU A 51 7.81 -10.54 8.09
CA GLU A 51 8.80 -11.33 7.36
C GLU A 51 9.44 -10.48 6.25
N PHE A 52 10.62 -9.94 6.55
CA PHE A 52 11.41 -9.16 5.61
C PHE A 52 12.91 -9.35 5.85
N GLY A 53 13.69 -9.23 4.76
CA GLY A 53 15.15 -9.27 4.81
C GLY A 53 15.74 -7.87 5.05
N ASN A 54 16.19 -7.25 3.95
CA ASN A 54 16.91 -5.98 3.99
C ASN A 54 15.99 -4.77 4.15
N VAL A 55 16.51 -3.75 4.83
CA VAL A 55 15.93 -2.40 4.88
C VAL A 55 16.69 -1.50 3.89
N ASN A 56 15.95 -0.84 3.02
CA ASN A 56 16.51 -0.05 1.93
C ASN A 56 16.19 1.43 2.12
N LYS A 57 17.12 2.31 1.73
CA LYS A 57 16.90 3.76 1.69
C LYS A 57 16.22 4.16 0.39
N VAL A 58 15.25 5.06 0.44
CA VAL A 58 14.71 5.67 -0.78
C VAL A 58 15.66 6.77 -1.26
N SER A 59 16.15 6.63 -2.50
CA SER A 59 17.06 7.62 -3.09
C SER A 59 16.42 9.01 -3.15
N GLY A 60 17.17 10.03 -2.72
CA GLY A 60 16.71 11.42 -2.71
C GLY A 60 15.66 11.77 -1.65
N GLN A 61 15.28 10.85 -0.75
CA GLN A 61 14.31 11.11 0.32
C GLN A 61 14.88 10.77 1.69
N GLN A 62 15.33 11.81 2.42
CA GLN A 62 15.87 11.64 3.77
C GLN A 62 14.81 11.10 4.73
N GLY A 63 15.19 10.12 5.55
CA GLY A 63 14.30 9.52 6.55
C GLY A 63 13.23 8.61 5.96
N VAL A 64 13.30 8.23 4.67
CA VAL A 64 12.34 7.33 4.03
C VAL A 64 13.03 6.02 3.67
N TYR A 65 12.43 4.93 4.14
CA TYR A 65 12.95 3.58 3.99
C TYR A 65 11.86 2.65 3.45
N TYR A 66 12.28 1.51 2.90
CA TYR A 66 11.35 0.46 2.55
C TYR A 66 11.93 -0.93 2.83
N ILE A 67 11.03 -1.84 3.14
CA ILE A 67 11.28 -3.28 3.17
C ILE A 67 10.46 -3.94 2.06
N VAL A 68 10.82 -5.18 1.74
CA VAL A 68 9.99 -6.06 0.92
C VAL A 68 9.53 -7.18 1.85
N ASP A 69 8.28 -7.10 2.26
CA ASP A 69 7.61 -8.14 3.04
C ASP A 69 7.16 -9.26 2.10
N GLU A 70 7.34 -10.53 2.50
CA GLU A 70 7.01 -11.66 1.64
C GLU A 70 5.53 -11.69 1.21
N LYS A 71 4.62 -11.22 2.09
CA LYS A 71 3.17 -11.24 1.86
C LYS A 71 2.67 -9.97 1.21
N TYR A 72 3.17 -8.82 1.65
CA TYR A 72 2.64 -7.49 1.27
C TYR A 72 3.53 -6.73 0.29
N GLY A 73 4.65 -7.31 -0.12
CA GLY A 73 5.61 -6.67 -1.00
C GLY A 73 6.20 -5.41 -0.38
N GLN A 74 6.38 -4.38 -1.20
CA GLN A 74 7.06 -3.18 -0.78
C GLN A 74 6.23 -2.36 0.23
N THR A 75 6.76 -2.22 1.44
CA THR A 75 6.17 -1.38 2.50
C THR A 75 7.18 -0.30 2.88
N PHE A 76 6.72 0.95 2.88
CA PHE A 76 7.54 2.10 3.22
C PHE A 76 7.30 2.49 4.67
N PHE A 77 8.36 2.96 5.32
CA PHE A 77 8.26 3.60 6.63
C PHE A 77 9.15 4.84 6.69
N ARG A 78 8.73 5.82 7.48
CA ARG A 78 9.42 7.10 7.64
C ARG A 78 9.92 7.24 9.06
N ILE A 79 11.17 7.68 9.21
CA ILE A 79 11.79 8.03 10.50
C ILE A 79 11.90 9.55 10.60
N LYS A 80 11.37 10.11 11.68
CA LYS A 80 11.48 11.53 12.03
C LYS A 80 11.78 11.65 13.52
N ASN A 81 12.79 12.44 13.89
CA ASN A 81 13.25 12.58 15.29
C ASN A 81 13.45 11.20 15.95
N ASP A 82 14.13 10.32 15.23
CA ASP A 82 14.46 8.95 15.63
C ASP A 82 13.27 8.03 15.97
N LYS A 83 12.08 8.36 15.46
CA LYS A 83 10.84 7.58 15.65
C LYS A 83 10.13 7.33 14.34
N VAL A 84 9.35 6.26 14.24
CA VAL A 84 8.48 6.05 13.08
C VAL A 84 7.39 7.11 13.08
N SER A 85 7.33 7.88 11.98
CA SER A 85 6.26 8.85 11.77
C SER A 85 5.13 8.28 10.93
N GLU A 86 5.45 7.42 9.96
CA GLU A 86 4.48 6.85 9.01
C GLU A 86 4.89 5.44 8.57
N ILE A 87 3.89 4.58 8.32
CA ILE A 87 4.04 3.31 7.60
C ILE A 87 2.95 3.24 6.52
N GLU A 88 3.33 2.94 5.29
CA GLU A 88 2.45 2.94 4.13
C GLU A 88 2.72 1.80 3.14
N ASN A 89 1.67 1.35 2.47
CA ASN A 89 1.72 0.38 1.37
C ASN A 89 0.69 0.79 0.32
N SER A 90 1.01 0.59 -0.97
CA SER A 90 0.08 0.88 -2.07
C SER A 90 -0.52 2.30 -2.04
N PHE A 91 0.29 3.30 -1.66
CA PHE A 91 -0.07 4.72 -1.50
C PHE A 91 -1.06 5.04 -0.36
N SER A 92 -1.31 4.11 0.56
CA SER A 92 -2.17 4.30 1.72
C SER A 92 -1.40 4.10 3.03
N THR A 93 -1.62 5.00 3.99
CA THR A 93 -0.97 4.99 5.31
C THR A 93 -1.78 4.18 6.32
N VAL A 94 -1.10 3.33 7.10
CA VAL A 94 -1.71 2.50 8.18
C VAL A 94 -1.11 2.78 9.56
N TYR A 95 -0.08 3.61 9.63
CA TYR A 95 0.51 4.12 10.86
C TYR A 95 0.84 5.59 10.65
N LYS A 96 0.44 6.46 11.58
CA LYS A 96 0.70 7.90 11.48
C LYS A 96 0.88 8.52 12.85
N ASN A 97 1.86 9.41 12.99
CA ASN A 97 2.12 10.17 14.21
C ASN A 97 2.27 9.31 15.47
N GLY A 98 2.95 8.16 15.36
CA GLY A 98 3.17 7.26 16.50
C GLY A 98 1.98 6.37 16.85
N GLN A 99 0.97 6.29 15.97
CA GLN A 99 -0.24 5.48 16.21
C GLN A 99 -0.57 4.63 14.99
N LYS A 100 -0.85 3.35 15.24
CA LYS A 100 -1.47 2.45 14.26
C LYS A 100 -2.90 2.93 13.98
N THR A 101 -3.22 3.11 12.70
CA THR A 101 -4.57 3.42 12.24
C THR A 101 -5.29 2.21 11.66
N ASP A 102 -4.56 1.27 11.03
CA ASP A 102 -5.11 0.02 10.50
C ASP A 102 -3.99 -1.03 10.24
N ASP A 103 -4.32 -2.17 9.63
CA ASP A 103 -3.39 -3.20 9.19
C ASP A 103 -3.01 -3.05 7.71
N ILE A 104 -1.79 -3.47 7.33
CA ILE A 104 -1.34 -3.47 5.92
C ILE A 104 -2.29 -4.27 5.03
N SER A 105 -2.93 -5.32 5.55
CA SER A 105 -3.90 -6.14 4.81
C SER A 105 -5.08 -5.35 4.24
N LYS A 106 -5.42 -4.20 4.82
CA LYS A 106 -6.50 -3.33 4.35
C LYS A 106 -6.12 -2.40 3.22
N VAL A 107 -4.82 -2.19 3.00
CA VAL A 107 -4.31 -1.29 1.97
C VAL A 107 -3.55 -2.02 0.87
N TYR A 108 -3.08 -3.24 1.16
CA TYR A 108 -2.35 -4.06 0.23
C TYR A 108 -3.21 -4.48 -0.97
N ILE A 109 -2.57 -4.46 -2.13
CA ILE A 109 -3.10 -4.93 -3.41
C ILE A 109 -2.02 -5.80 -4.06
N SER A 110 -2.33 -7.07 -4.33
CA SER A 110 -1.43 -7.92 -5.12
C SER A 110 -1.39 -7.46 -6.58
N ASP A 111 -0.34 -7.85 -7.33
CA ASP A 111 -0.25 -7.51 -8.75
C ASP A 111 -1.43 -8.05 -9.56
N GLN A 112 -1.94 -9.24 -9.22
CA GLN A 112 -3.12 -9.82 -9.85
C GLN A 112 -4.38 -8.98 -9.57
N GLN A 113 -4.61 -8.58 -8.31
CA GLN A 113 -5.74 -7.72 -7.95
C GLN A 113 -5.63 -6.36 -8.64
N LYS A 114 -4.43 -5.77 -8.66
CA LYS A 114 -4.15 -4.51 -9.34
C LYS A 114 -4.51 -4.60 -10.83
N ALA A 115 -4.06 -5.64 -11.53
CA ALA A 115 -4.40 -5.85 -12.93
C ALA A 115 -5.92 -5.99 -13.14
N ALA A 116 -6.61 -6.75 -12.28
CA ALA A 116 -8.06 -6.92 -12.36
C ALA A 116 -8.82 -5.58 -12.17
N TYR A 117 -8.44 -4.77 -11.18
CA TYR A 117 -9.05 -3.46 -10.95
C TYR A 117 -8.79 -2.49 -12.11
N GLN A 118 -7.61 -2.54 -12.73
CA GLN A 118 -7.30 -1.74 -13.90
C GLN A 118 -8.17 -2.09 -15.10
N VAL A 119 -8.43 -3.39 -15.33
CA VAL A 119 -9.34 -3.85 -16.40
C VAL A 119 -10.77 -3.40 -16.10
N ALA A 120 -11.29 -3.68 -14.91
CA ALA A 120 -12.64 -3.30 -14.52
C ALA A 120 -12.87 -1.78 -14.64
N ALA A 121 -11.87 -0.96 -14.27
CA ALA A 121 -11.96 0.49 -14.44
C ALA A 121 -11.97 0.92 -15.91
N LYS A 122 -11.15 0.33 -16.78
CA LYS A 122 -11.15 0.62 -18.22
C LYS A 122 -12.48 0.25 -18.86
N ASP A 123 -13.04 -0.90 -18.52
CA ASP A 123 -14.34 -1.35 -19.05
C ASP A 123 -15.46 -0.41 -18.60
N ALA A 124 -15.49 -0.08 -17.31
CA ALA A 124 -16.49 0.81 -16.73
C ALA A 124 -16.43 2.24 -17.29
N VAL A 125 -15.23 2.78 -17.52
CA VAL A 125 -15.06 4.08 -18.17
C VAL A 125 -15.45 3.99 -19.65
N SER A 126 -15.01 2.97 -20.38
CA SER A 126 -15.33 2.78 -21.80
C SER A 126 -16.84 2.73 -22.04
N ALA A 127 -17.60 2.07 -21.15
CA ALA A 127 -19.07 2.02 -21.20
C ALA A 127 -19.76 3.39 -21.09
N ARG A 128 -19.05 4.44 -20.66
CA ARG A 128 -19.57 5.82 -20.55
C ARG A 128 -19.09 6.74 -21.67
N LEU A 129 -18.13 6.32 -22.50
CA LEU A 129 -17.58 7.13 -23.58
C LEU A 129 -18.51 7.15 -24.80
N LYS A 130 -18.49 8.25 -25.57
CA LYS A 130 -19.22 8.33 -26.85
C LYS A 130 -18.58 7.52 -27.97
N ALA A 131 -17.24 7.45 -27.97
CA ALA A 131 -16.46 6.69 -28.95
C ALA A 131 -15.41 5.81 -28.25
N PRO A 132 -15.82 4.74 -27.55
CA PRO A 132 -14.93 3.92 -26.73
C PRO A 132 -13.77 3.29 -27.50
N SER A 133 -13.95 2.98 -28.80
CA SER A 133 -12.87 2.45 -29.65
C SER A 133 -11.71 3.41 -29.89
N THR A 134 -11.90 4.70 -29.61
CA THR A 134 -10.85 5.73 -29.72
C THR A 134 -10.10 5.96 -28.41
N ALA A 135 -10.53 5.30 -27.33
CA ALA A 135 -10.06 5.56 -25.99
C ALA A 135 -8.58 5.16 -25.81
N LYS A 136 -7.78 6.07 -25.27
CA LYS A 136 -6.40 5.82 -24.82
C LYS A 136 -6.31 6.08 -23.34
N PHE A 137 -6.11 5.02 -22.57
CA PHE A 137 -6.08 5.06 -21.12
C PHE A 137 -4.67 5.22 -20.57
N ASP A 138 -4.55 6.05 -19.54
CA ASP A 138 -3.35 6.25 -18.74
C ASP A 138 -3.73 6.19 -17.25
N ILE A 139 -3.61 4.99 -16.67
CA ILE A 139 -3.93 4.75 -15.26
C ILE A 139 -2.76 5.27 -14.42
N LYS A 140 -3.05 6.21 -13.53
CA LYS A 140 -2.06 6.80 -12.64
C LYS A 140 -1.90 6.00 -11.37
N GLN A 141 -3.00 5.60 -10.75
CA GLN A 141 -2.96 4.93 -9.46
C GLN A 141 -4.11 3.94 -9.28
N VAL A 142 -3.82 2.89 -8.50
CA VAL A 142 -4.77 1.94 -7.94
C VAL A 142 -4.51 1.97 -6.44
N ILE A 143 -5.47 2.48 -5.67
CA ILE A 143 -5.34 2.69 -4.23
C ILE A 143 -6.44 1.90 -3.55
N ARG A 144 -6.11 1.21 -2.47
CA ARG A 144 -7.10 0.50 -1.65
C ARG A 144 -7.11 1.09 -0.24
N TYR A 145 -8.31 1.18 0.31
CA TYR A 145 -8.53 1.33 1.72
C TYR A 145 -9.73 0.46 2.11
N ASP A 146 -9.46 -0.55 2.92
CA ASP A 146 -10.44 -1.53 3.37
C ASP A 146 -11.17 -2.20 2.18
N ASN A 147 -12.50 -2.10 2.11
CA ASN A 147 -13.29 -2.66 1.03
C ASN A 147 -13.44 -1.72 -0.19
N SER A 148 -12.74 -0.57 -0.23
CA SER A 148 -12.85 0.38 -1.32
C SER A 148 -11.53 0.49 -2.09
N VAL A 149 -11.60 0.26 -3.40
CA VAL A 149 -10.50 0.47 -4.34
C VAL A 149 -10.83 1.64 -5.23
N THR A 150 -9.94 2.62 -5.30
CA THR A 150 -10.01 3.74 -6.24
C THR A 150 -8.99 3.55 -7.34
N VAL A 151 -9.47 3.44 -8.58
CA VAL A 151 -8.63 3.52 -9.78
C VAL A 151 -8.80 4.91 -10.37
N ARG A 152 -7.69 5.64 -10.55
CA ARG A 152 -7.71 6.97 -11.15
C ARG A 152 -6.70 7.12 -12.27
N GLY A 153 -7.06 7.91 -13.27
CA GLY A 153 -6.23 8.14 -14.44
C GLY A 153 -6.83 9.14 -15.39
N THR A 154 -6.30 9.15 -16.62
CA THR A 154 -6.84 9.92 -17.73
C THR A 154 -7.22 9.03 -18.89
N VAL A 155 -8.19 9.48 -19.68
CA VAL A 155 -8.59 8.85 -20.93
C VAL A 155 -8.72 9.89 -22.03
N ASP A 156 -8.05 9.68 -23.15
CA ASP A 156 -8.25 10.48 -24.35
C ASP A 156 -9.28 9.76 -25.24
N ALA A 157 -10.37 10.41 -25.61
CA ALA A 157 -11.41 9.83 -26.47
C ALA A 157 -12.10 10.90 -27.32
N GLN A 158 -12.73 10.49 -28.43
CA GLN A 158 -13.57 11.41 -29.20
C GLN A 158 -14.89 11.69 -28.47
N ASN A 159 -15.28 12.97 -28.40
CA ASN A 159 -16.62 13.37 -27.99
C ASN A 159 -17.65 13.22 -29.13
N GLY A 160 -18.89 13.64 -28.89
CA GLY A 160 -19.97 13.56 -29.90
C GLY A 160 -19.74 14.36 -31.18
N PHE A 161 -18.76 15.26 -31.20
CA PHE A 161 -18.38 16.06 -32.38
C PHE A 161 -17.13 15.50 -33.09
N GLY A 162 -16.60 14.35 -32.65
CA GLY A 162 -15.39 13.75 -33.21
C GLY A 162 -14.08 14.39 -32.73
N ALA A 163 -14.13 15.39 -31.85
CA ALA A 163 -12.94 16.02 -31.30
C ALA A 163 -12.31 15.13 -30.21
N MET A 164 -10.99 14.95 -30.27
CA MET A 164 -10.24 14.25 -29.21
C MET A 164 -10.14 15.13 -27.97
N VAL A 165 -10.68 14.65 -26.85
CA VAL A 165 -10.68 15.32 -25.56
C VAL A 165 -10.10 14.40 -24.48
N ARG A 166 -9.44 14.99 -23.48
CA ARG A 166 -8.85 14.28 -22.35
C ARG A 166 -9.76 14.41 -21.12
N GLY A 167 -10.27 13.27 -20.67
CA GLY A 167 -11.01 13.16 -19.43
C GLY A 167 -10.15 12.68 -18.27
N MET A 168 -10.40 13.19 -17.07
CA MET A 168 -9.91 12.57 -15.83
C MET A 168 -10.99 11.65 -15.29
N PHE A 169 -10.63 10.41 -14.94
CA PHE A 169 -11.58 9.45 -14.40
C PHE A 169 -11.22 8.97 -13.01
N PHE A 170 -12.27 8.61 -12.26
CA PHE A 170 -12.21 7.95 -10.97
C PHE A 170 -13.23 6.80 -10.98
N VAL A 171 -12.76 5.59 -10.71
CA VAL A 171 -13.63 4.42 -10.56
C VAL A 171 -13.46 3.88 -9.14
N LYS A 172 -14.56 3.73 -8.42
CA LYS A 172 -14.60 3.01 -7.15
C LYS A 172 -15.06 1.58 -7.40
N ILE A 173 -14.32 0.63 -6.83
CA ILE A 173 -14.55 -0.81 -6.94
C ILE A 173 -14.58 -1.39 -5.52
N LYS A 174 -15.51 -2.29 -5.24
CA LYS A 174 -15.55 -3.03 -3.98
C LYS A 174 -14.46 -4.11 -3.98
N ALA A 175 -13.62 -4.15 -2.94
CA ALA A 175 -12.44 -5.02 -2.94
C ALA A 175 -12.79 -6.51 -2.85
N ASP A 176 -13.87 -6.84 -2.12
CA ASP A 176 -14.38 -8.19 -1.87
C ASP A 176 -15.06 -8.83 -3.09
N THR A 177 -15.80 -8.06 -3.88
CA THR A 177 -16.57 -8.56 -5.03
C THR A 177 -15.97 -8.20 -6.38
N GLY A 178 -15.13 -7.16 -6.44
CA GLY A 178 -14.68 -6.57 -7.70
C GLY A 178 -15.78 -5.77 -8.43
N GLU A 179 -16.94 -5.57 -7.80
CA GLU A 179 -18.05 -4.80 -8.36
C GLU A 179 -17.71 -3.31 -8.46
N VAL A 180 -18.01 -2.70 -9.60
CA VAL A 180 -17.87 -1.25 -9.79
C VAL A 180 -19.00 -0.53 -9.04
N ASP A 181 -18.64 0.24 -8.02
CA ASP A 181 -19.55 1.01 -7.18
C ASP A 181 -19.89 2.38 -7.81
N SER A 182 -18.89 3.07 -8.36
CA SER A 182 -19.12 4.34 -9.06
C SER A 182 -18.06 4.63 -10.12
N VAL A 183 -18.49 5.39 -11.14
CA VAL A 183 -17.66 5.87 -12.25
C VAL A 183 -17.88 7.37 -12.38
N SER A 184 -16.82 8.15 -12.29
CA SER A 184 -16.82 9.59 -12.56
C SER A 184 -15.82 9.89 -13.65
N ILE A 185 -16.23 10.68 -14.65
CA ILE A 185 -15.38 11.12 -15.75
C ILE A 185 -15.62 12.62 -15.90
N ASN A 186 -14.57 13.41 -15.73
CA ASN A 186 -14.62 14.85 -15.85
C ASN A 186 -13.98 15.26 -17.19
N ASN A 187 -14.56 16.25 -17.86
CA ASN A 187 -14.06 16.86 -19.11
C ASN A 187 -14.18 15.97 -20.37
N LEU A 188 -15.27 15.18 -20.52
CA LEU A 188 -15.65 14.46 -21.74
C LEU A 188 -17.08 14.76 -22.17
#